data_AF-A0A239F2J2-F1
#
_entry.id   AF-A0A239F2J2-F1
#
_cell.length_a   1.000
_cell.length_b   1.000
_cell.length_c   1.000
_cell.angle_alpha   90.00
_cell.angle_beta   90.00
_cell.angle_gamma   90.00
#
_symmetry.space_group_name_H-M   'P 1'
#
loop_
_entity.id
_entity.type
_entity.pdbx_description
1 polymer ?
#
loop_
_entity_poly.entity_id
_entity_poly.type
_entity_poly.pdbx_seq_one_letter_code
_entity_poly.pdbx_strand_id
1 'polypeptide(L)'
;MTDSPDWRVLDLPEVVALAGRAARRIADGYEDTLTMEYEDARQEALIILATKPGMVNECLADPSLGLGVLYHRLVLDLMDRVKTLAKYRCRHISYETACDAAEKGRL
;
A
#
# COMPACT_ATOMS: atom_id res chain seq x y z
N MET A 1 15.10 -7.08 9.32
CA MET A 1 15.86 -5.83 9.21
C MET A 1 14.93 -4.80 8.61
N THR A 2 14.45 -3.84 9.39
CA THR A 2 13.71 -2.69 8.85
C THR A 2 14.73 -1.78 8.18
N ASP A 3 14.62 -1.67 6.86
CA ASP A 3 15.41 -0.73 6.11
C ASP A 3 15.01 0.70 6.53
N SER A 4 15.98 1.60 6.64
CA SER A 4 15.65 3.00 6.97
C SER A 4 14.99 3.64 5.75
N PRO A 5 13.94 4.47 5.92
CA PRO A 5 13.33 5.13 4.77
C PRO A 5 14.35 5.97 3.99
N ASP A 6 14.38 5.81 2.67
CA ASP A 6 15.19 6.63 1.76
C ASP A 6 14.28 7.31 0.75
N TRP A 7 14.08 8.60 0.92
CA TRP A 7 13.23 9.42 0.06
C TRP A 7 13.88 9.75 -1.29
N ARG A 8 15.20 9.57 -1.42
CA ARG A 8 15.93 9.85 -2.67
C ARG A 8 15.54 8.90 -3.80
N VAL A 9 15.00 7.71 -3.47
CA VAL A 9 14.47 6.79 -4.49
C VAL A 9 13.31 7.40 -5.27
N LEU A 10 12.66 8.44 -4.74
CA LEU A 10 11.58 9.17 -5.40
C LEU A 10 12.10 10.30 -6.31
N ASP A 11 13.40 10.59 -6.31
CA ASP A 11 14.02 11.49 -7.30
C ASP A 11 14.16 10.82 -8.68
N LEU A 12 14.01 9.48 -8.72
CA LEU A 12 14.06 8.67 -9.94
C LEU A 12 12.72 8.71 -10.68
N PRO A 13 12.64 9.32 -11.88
CA PRO A 13 11.36 9.48 -12.60
C PRO A 13 10.68 8.16 -12.91
N GLU A 14 11.45 7.12 -13.23
CA GLU A 14 10.93 5.78 -13.52
C GLU A 14 10.25 5.12 -12.31
N VAL A 15 10.75 5.39 -11.10
CA VAL A 15 10.19 4.89 -9.83
C VAL A 15 8.88 5.62 -9.51
N VAL A 16 8.84 6.95 -9.68
CA VAL A 16 7.62 7.74 -9.50
C VAL A 16 6.54 7.36 -10.51
N ALA A 17 6.91 7.16 -11.78
CA ALA A 17 5.99 6.72 -12.82
C ALA A 17 5.40 5.32 -12.49
N LEU A 18 6.18 4.46 -11.85
CA LEU A 18 5.76 3.13 -11.42
C LEU A 18 4.70 3.18 -10.32
N ALA A 19 4.85 4.12 -9.36
CA ALA A 19 3.83 4.40 -8.35
C ALA A 19 2.50 4.80 -8.99
N GLY A 20 2.53 5.69 -9.99
CA GLY A 20 1.33 6.10 -10.73
C GLY A 20 0.64 4.93 -11.46
N ARG A 21 1.41 4.02 -12.07
CA ARG A 21 0.88 2.81 -12.73
C ARG A 21 0.28 1.83 -11.73
N ALA A 22 0.92 1.64 -10.57
CA ALA A 22 0.42 0.75 -9.53
C ALA A 22 -0.87 1.30 -8.91
N ALA A 23 -0.90 2.60 -8.62
CA ALA A 23 -2.09 3.31 -8.15
C ALA A 23 -3.27 3.16 -9.10
N ARG A 24 -3.04 3.33 -10.41
CA ARG A 24 -4.09 3.16 -11.42
C ARG A 24 -4.67 1.74 -11.41
N ARG A 25 -3.82 0.73 -11.27
CA ARG A 25 -4.26 -0.66 -11.18
C ARG A 25 -5.15 -0.92 -9.96
N ILE A 26 -4.89 -0.27 -8.82
CA ILE A 26 -5.70 -0.43 -7.61
C ILE A 26 -7.01 0.36 -7.70
N ALA A 27 -6.94 1.59 -8.20
CA ALA A 27 -8.12 2.44 -8.35
C ALA A 27 -9.10 1.85 -9.39
N ASP A 28 -8.59 1.28 -10.48
CA ASP A 28 -9.43 0.70 -11.55
C ASP A 28 -9.78 -0.78 -11.29
N GLY A 29 -9.10 -1.46 -10.36
CA GLY A 29 -9.15 -2.91 -10.23
C GLY A 29 -9.61 -3.39 -8.86
N TYR A 30 -10.61 -4.29 -8.85
CA TYR A 30 -11.24 -5.02 -7.74
C TYR A 30 -12.40 -4.34 -7.00
N GLU A 31 -13.48 -5.10 -6.84
CA GLU A 31 -14.69 -4.77 -6.04
C GLU A 31 -14.33 -4.51 -4.56
N ASP A 32 -13.29 -5.17 -4.04
CA ASP A 32 -12.81 -5.05 -2.66
C ASP A 32 -11.88 -3.84 -2.41
N THR A 33 -11.27 -3.27 -3.46
CA THR A 33 -10.38 -2.10 -3.36
C THR A 33 -11.01 -0.83 -3.92
N LEU A 34 -12.27 -0.92 -4.35
CA LEU A 34 -13.14 0.15 -4.87
C LEU A 34 -13.39 1.31 -3.88
N THR A 35 -12.75 1.27 -2.71
CA THR A 35 -12.80 2.30 -1.66
C THR A 35 -11.54 3.14 -1.55
N MET A 36 -10.50 2.86 -2.35
CA MET A 36 -9.27 3.67 -2.38
C MET A 36 -9.21 4.53 -3.64
N GLU A 37 -9.18 5.83 -3.44
CA GLU A 37 -9.03 6.80 -4.52
C GLU A 37 -7.63 6.72 -5.15
N TYR A 38 -7.52 7.12 -6.42
CA TYR A 38 -6.25 7.08 -7.15
C TYR A 38 -5.13 7.84 -6.43
N GLU A 39 -5.42 9.03 -5.89
CA GLU A 39 -4.38 9.84 -5.25
C GLU A 39 -3.91 9.24 -3.93
N ASP A 40 -4.83 8.68 -3.14
CA ASP A 40 -4.49 7.92 -1.93
C ASP A 40 -3.61 6.72 -2.29
N ALA A 41 -3.98 6.01 -3.36
CA ALA A 41 -3.23 4.86 -3.83
C ALA A 41 -1.82 5.24 -4.30
N ARG A 42 -1.71 6.38 -4.98
CA ARG A 42 -0.43 6.92 -5.44
C ARG A 42 0.45 7.31 -4.26
N GLN A 43 -0.13 7.93 -3.23
CA GLN A 43 0.59 8.33 -2.04
C GLN A 43 1.09 7.12 -1.24
N GLU A 44 0.24 6.11 -1.00
CA GLU A 44 0.66 4.87 -0.34
C GLU A 44 1.73 4.13 -1.14
N ALA A 45 1.64 4.10 -2.47
CA ALA A 45 2.66 3.52 -3.33
C ALA A 45 4.03 4.23 -3.17
N LEU A 46 4.06 5.56 -3.13
CA LEU A 46 5.28 6.34 -2.91
C LEU A 46 5.87 6.08 -1.51
N ILE A 47 5.02 5.97 -0.49
CA ILE A 47 5.44 5.64 0.88
C ILE A 47 6.07 4.24 0.92
N ILE A 48 5.46 3.24 0.28
CA ILE A 48 6.01 1.88 0.22
C ILE A 48 7.40 1.89 -0.44
N LEU A 49 7.55 2.58 -1.57
CA LEU A 49 8.82 2.65 -2.28
C LEU A 49 9.91 3.33 -1.42
N ALA A 50 9.59 4.43 -0.75
CA ALA A 50 10.53 5.14 0.11
C ALA A 50 10.86 4.39 1.42
N THR A 51 9.92 3.59 1.95
CA THR A 51 10.10 2.84 3.21
C THR A 51 10.71 1.45 3.00
N LYS A 52 10.78 0.98 1.75
CA LYS A 52 11.45 -0.27 1.35
C LYS A 52 12.54 -0.01 0.29
N PRO A 53 13.53 0.85 0.56
CA PRO A 53 14.51 1.22 -0.46
C PRO A 53 15.39 0.06 -0.92
N GLY A 54 15.66 -0.94 -0.08
CA GLY A 54 16.34 -2.17 -0.47
C GLY A 54 15.63 -2.92 -1.61
N MET A 55 14.29 -2.93 -1.62
CA MET A 55 13.53 -3.51 -2.74
C MET A 55 13.73 -2.73 -4.04
N VAL A 56 13.75 -1.39 -3.95
CA VAL A 56 13.97 -0.52 -5.11
C VAL A 56 15.40 -0.71 -5.64
N ASN A 57 16.38 -0.62 -4.75
CA ASN A 57 17.80 -0.74 -5.09
C ASN A 57 18.13 -2.12 -5.66
N GLU A 58 17.60 -3.21 -5.10
CA GLU A 58 17.76 -4.57 -5.64
C GLU A 58 17.23 -4.66 -7.08
N CYS A 59 16.00 -4.17 -7.32
CA CYS A 59 15.40 -4.23 -8.66
C CYS A 59 16.07 -3.30 -9.68
N LEU A 60 16.69 -2.20 -9.24
CA LEU A 60 17.44 -1.30 -10.12
C LEU A 60 18.87 -1.77 -10.38
N ALA A 61 19.50 -2.43 -9.42
CA ALA A 61 20.87 -2.93 -9.53
C ALA A 61 20.95 -4.25 -10.30
N ASP A 62 19.93 -5.11 -10.21
CA ASP A 62 19.90 -6.41 -10.89
C ASP A 62 19.20 -6.32 -12.27
N PRO A 63 19.95 -6.52 -13.38
CA PRO A 63 19.38 -6.51 -14.74
C PRO A 63 18.31 -7.57 -14.98
N SER A 64 18.25 -8.64 -14.17
CA SER A 64 17.29 -9.73 -14.31
C SER A 64 15.92 -9.46 -13.65
N LEU A 65 15.85 -8.53 -12.69
CA LEU A 65 14.61 -8.15 -12.01
C LEU A 65 13.95 -6.95 -12.70
N GLY A 66 14.70 -5.85 -12.80
CA GLY A 66 14.27 -4.61 -13.40
C GLY A 66 12.96 -4.02 -12.83
N LEU A 67 12.40 -3.06 -13.58
CA LEU A 67 11.18 -2.35 -13.20
C LEU A 67 9.92 -3.24 -13.21
N GLY A 68 9.91 -4.33 -13.99
CA GLY A 68 8.77 -5.24 -14.05
C GLY A 68 8.51 -5.96 -12.74
N VAL A 69 9.59 -6.47 -12.11
CA VAL A 69 9.49 -7.12 -10.80
C VAL A 69 9.17 -6.10 -9.72
N LEU A 70 9.78 -4.91 -9.76
CA LEU A 70 9.46 -3.83 -8.83
C LEU A 70 7.97 -3.46 -8.86
N TYR A 71 7.40 -3.37 -10.06
CA TYR A 71 5.97 -3.11 -10.25
C TYR A 71 5.10 -4.19 -9.62
N HIS A 72 5.42 -5.45 -9.89
CA HIS A 72 4.65 -6.56 -9.33
C HIS A 72 4.70 -6.59 -7.80
N ARG A 73 5.90 -6.41 -7.21
CA ARG A 73 6.07 -6.36 -5.75
C ARG A 73 5.31 -5.18 -5.13
N LEU A 74 5.40 -4.00 -5.74
CA LEU A 74 4.67 -2.80 -5.28
C LEU A 74 3.15 -3.01 -5.29
N VAL A 75 2.60 -3.62 -6.35
CA VAL A 75 1.17 -3.91 -6.45
C VAL A 75 0.72 -4.85 -5.33
N LEU A 76 1.48 -5.91 -5.04
CA LEU A 76 1.15 -6.84 -3.96
C LEU A 76 1.14 -6.16 -2.58
N ASP A 77 2.15 -5.35 -2.29
CA ASP A 77 2.23 -4.59 -1.04
C ASP A 77 1.07 -3.61 -0.91
N LEU A 78 0.73 -2.91 -2.00
CA LEU A 78 -0.36 -1.95 -2.04
C LEU A 78 -1.72 -2.65 -1.82
N MET A 79 -1.93 -3.82 -2.42
CA MET A 79 -3.13 -4.63 -2.19
C MET A 79 -3.25 -5.09 -0.72
N ASP A 80 -2.15 -5.55 -0.12
CA ASP A 80 -2.15 -5.97 1.29
C ASP A 80 -2.48 -4.80 2.23
N ARG A 81 -1.91 -3.62 1.93
CA ARG A 81 -2.19 -2.37 2.65
C ARG A 81 -3.67 -1.99 2.58
N VAL A 82 -4.28 -2.04 1.39
CA VAL A 82 -5.71 -1.74 1.21
C VAL A 82 -6.57 -2.72 2.00
N LYS A 83 -6.32 -4.02 1.88
CA LYS A 83 -7.07 -5.06 2.61
C LYS A 83 -6.97 -4.85 4.12
N THR A 84 -5.78 -4.49 4.59
CA THR A 84 -5.53 -4.18 5.99
C THR A 84 -6.32 -2.96 6.45
N LEU A 85 -6.28 -1.85 5.70
CA LEU A 85 -7.05 -0.64 5.99
C LEU A 85 -8.57 -0.89 5.95
N ALA A 86 -9.06 -1.63 4.96
CA ALA A 86 -10.46 -2.02 4.86
C ALA A 86 -10.91 -2.86 6.08
N LYS A 87 -10.08 -3.82 6.51
CA LYS A 87 -10.33 -4.61 7.72
C LYS A 87 -10.39 -3.75 8.99
N TYR A 88 -9.52 -2.74 9.10
CA TYR A 88 -9.58 -1.79 10.22
C TYR A 88 -10.84 -0.91 10.15
N ARG A 89 -11.20 -0.40 8.96
CA ARG A 89 -12.44 0.36 8.73
C ARG A 89 -13.68 -0.44 9.15
N CYS A 90 -13.78 -1.71 8.76
CA CYS A 90 -14.89 -2.59 9.16
C CYS A 90 -14.96 -2.88 10.68
N ARG A 91 -13.86 -2.70 11.43
CA ARG A 91 -13.82 -2.92 12.88
C ARG A 91 -14.29 -1.74 13.71
N HIS A 92 -14.57 -0.58 13.09
CA HIS A 92 -15.18 0.55 13.78
C HIS A 92 -16.68 0.30 13.97
N ILE A 93 -17.02 -0.45 15.02
CA ILE A 93 -18.36 -0.44 15.61
C ILE A 93 -18.61 0.93 16.25
N SER A 94 -19.85 1.44 16.16
CA SER A 94 -20.21 2.70 16.81
C SER A 94 -19.94 2.60 18.32
N TYR A 95 -19.62 3.73 18.95
CA TYR A 95 -19.43 3.80 20.40
C TYR A 95 -20.60 3.17 21.17
N GLU A 96 -21.83 3.43 20.70
CA GLU A 96 -23.05 2.82 21.24
C GLU A 96 -23.05 1.30 21.11
N THR A 97 -22.65 0.75 19.96
CA THR A 97 -22.57 -0.71 19.75
C THR A 97 -21.51 -1.36 20.65
N ALA A 98 -20.40 -0.66 20.90
CA ALA A 98 -19.36 -1.12 21.80
C ALA A 98 -19.80 -1.10 23.27
N CYS A 99 -20.51 -0.04 23.70
CA CYS A 99 -21.10 0.06 25.04
C CYS A 99 -22.17 -1.02 25.26
N ASP A 100 -23.07 -1.22 24.30
CA ASP A 100 -24.10 -2.26 24.36
C ASP A 100 -23.53 -3.68 24.50
N ALA A 101 -22.43 -3.97 23.81
CA ALA A 101 -21.76 -5.26 23.89
C ALA A 101 -21.06 -5.47 25.24
N ALA A 102 -20.47 -4.40 25.81
CA ALA A 102 -19.86 -4.39 27.12
C ALA A 102 -20.90 -4.56 28.25
N GLU A 103 -22.05 -3.89 28.16
CA GLU A 103 -23.15 -4.02 29.12
C GLU A 103 -23.81 -5.41 29.07
N LYS A 104 -23.86 -6.04 27.90
CA LYS A 104 -24.41 -7.40 27.71
C LYS A 104 -23.41 -8.53 28.05
N GLY A 105 -22.20 -8.20 28.52
CA GLY A 105 -21.20 -9.17 28.97
C GLY A 105 -20.69 -10.12 27.88
N ARG A 106 -20.66 -9.67 26.62
CA ARG A 106 -20.23 -10.49 25.45
C ARG A 106 -18.87 -10.09 24.89
N LEU A 107 -17.94 -9.73 25.77
CA LEU A 107 -16.52 -9.52 25.44
C LEU A 107 -15.70 -10.73 25.90
#